data_AF-A0ABD1LFX6-F1
#
_entry.id   AF-A0ABD1LFX6-F1
#
_cell.length_a   1.000
_cell.length_b   1.000
_cell.length_c   1.000
_cell.angle_alpha   90.00
_cell.angle_beta   90.00
_cell.angle_gamma   90.00
#
_symmetry.space_group_name_H-M   'P 1'
#
loop_
_entity.id
_entity.type
_entity.pdbx_description
1 polymer ?
#
loop_
_entity_poly.entity_id
_entity_poly.type
_entity_poly.pdbx_seq_one_letter_code
_entity_poly.pdbx_strand_id
1 'polypeptide(L)'
;MLKIATILDEVRSSYATHNRKLKELSLLRSKSPSPSYFFSAFSKTLTPLFDFHRRLASADCVVSFVTTFAAATDDEFLDHFLKFLIVAAAASN
;
A
#
# COMPACT_ATOMS: atom_id res chain seq x y z
N MET A 1 11.29 1.56 -5.34
CA MET A 1 10.72 0.34 -4.71
C MET A 1 11.14 0.21 -3.25
N LEU A 2 12.44 0.16 -2.93
CA LEU A 2 12.93 -0.05 -1.55
C LEU A 2 12.26 0.83 -0.48
N LYS A 3 12.05 2.13 -0.75
CA LYS A 3 11.40 3.05 0.21
C LYS A 3 9.95 2.69 0.55
N ILE A 4 9.15 2.20 -0.41
CA ILE A 4 7.76 1.79 -0.14
C ILE A 4 7.78 0.55 0.76
N ALA A 5 8.62 -0.44 0.43
CA ALA A 5 8.78 -1.65 1.23
C ALA A 5 9.20 -1.33 2.68
N THR A 6 10.18 -0.45 2.86
CA THR A 6 10.61 0.01 4.20
C THR A 6 9.47 0.66 4.97
N ILE A 7 8.67 1.52 4.33
CA ILE A 7 7.49 2.12 4.96
C ILE A 7 6.51 1.02 5.41
N LEU A 8 6.24 0.03 4.55
CA LEU A 8 5.32 -1.07 4.87
C LEU A 8 5.83 -1.95 6.02
N ASP A 9 7.14 -2.24 6.07
CA ASP A 9 7.73 -2.99 7.18
C ASP A 9 7.68 -2.22 8.51
N GLU A 10 7.90 -0.91 8.47
CA GLU A 10 7.79 -0.07 9.67
C GLU A 10 6.34 -0.01 10.20
N VAL A 11 5.34 0.19 9.32
CA VAL A 11 3.92 0.24 9.75
C VAL A 11 3.37 -1.13 10.12
N ARG A 12 3.99 -2.22 9.63
CA ARG A 12 3.68 -3.59 10.05
C ARG A 12 3.99 -3.81 11.53
N SER A 13 5.05 -3.18 12.04
CA SER A 13 5.50 -3.34 13.43
C SER A 13 4.73 -2.50 14.45
N SER A 14 4.10 -1.39 14.04
CA SER A 14 3.40 -0.49 14.97
C SER A 14 2.40 0.44 14.28
N TYR A 15 1.23 0.60 14.89
CA TYR A 15 0.25 1.63 14.52
C TYR A 15 0.71 3.06 14.86
N ALA A 16 1.62 3.23 15.82
CA ALA A 16 2.03 4.56 16.31
C ALA A 16 2.70 5.42 15.22
N THR A 17 3.29 4.78 14.21
CA THR A 17 3.98 5.48 13.11
C THR A 17 3.09 5.74 11.90
N HIS A 18 1.85 5.21 11.86
CA HIS A 18 0.98 5.28 10.67
C HIS A 18 0.78 6.70 10.16
N ASN A 19 0.38 7.64 11.01
CA ASN A 19 0.15 9.03 10.58
C ASN A 19 1.40 9.69 9.99
N ARG A 20 2.58 9.43 10.57
CA ARG A 20 3.85 9.94 10.05
C ARG A 20 4.17 9.29 8.69
N LYS A 21 3.96 7.99 8.59
CA LYS A 21 4.24 7.21 7.38
C LYS A 21 3.26 7.49 6.24
N LEU A 22 2.01 7.86 6.53
CA LEU A 22 1.06 8.32 5.53
C LEU A 22 1.57 9.60 4.87
N LYS A 23 2.04 10.57 5.67
CA LYS A 23 2.64 11.81 5.14
C LYS A 23 3.89 11.52 4.30
N GLU A 24 4.74 10.61 4.78
CA GLU A 24 5.94 10.19 4.05
C GLU A 24 5.60 9.53 2.70
N LEU A 25 4.59 8.65 2.68
CA LEU A 25 4.15 7.98 1.46
C LEU A 25 3.48 8.94 0.48
N SER A 26 2.66 9.89 0.97
CA SER A 26 2.08 10.96 0.14
C SER A 26 3.17 11.85 -0.47
N LEU A 27 4.21 12.19 0.29
CA LEU A 27 5.36 12.93 -0.22
C LEU A 27 6.16 12.13 -1.26
N LEU A 28 6.27 10.82 -1.06
CA LEU A 28 6.92 9.94 -2.04
C LEU A 28 6.12 9.88 -3.34
N ARG A 29 4.78 9.86 -3.27
CA ARG A 29 3.91 9.95 -4.45
C ARG A 29 4.08 11.27 -5.19
N SER A 30 4.05 12.40 -4.48
CA SER A 30 4.16 13.72 -5.13
C SER A 30 5.53 13.98 -5.76
N LYS A 31 6.60 13.35 -5.23
CA LYS A 31 7.95 13.40 -5.80
C LYS A 31 8.21 12.37 -6.88
N SER A 32 7.25 11.49 -7.17
CA SER A 32 7.45 10.45 -8.18
C SER A 32 7.38 11.04 -9.59
N PRO A 33 8.16 10.50 -10.56
CA PRO A 33 8.18 11.02 -11.93
C PRO A 33 6.82 11.01 -12.63
N SER A 34 5.95 10.07 -12.27
CA SER A 34 4.57 10.01 -12.73
C SER A 34 3.70 9.25 -11.71
N PRO A 35 2.37 9.48 -11.71
CA PRO A 35 1.42 8.69 -10.90
C PRO A 35 1.51 7.19 -11.20
N SER A 36 1.63 6.82 -12.49
CA SER A 36 1.75 5.44 -12.94
C SER A 36 3.01 4.74 -12.44
N TYR A 37 4.15 5.45 -12.39
CA TYR A 37 5.41 4.93 -11.86
C TYR A 37 5.30 4.64 -10.36
N PHE A 38 4.71 5.58 -9.60
CA PHE A 38 4.43 5.36 -8.18
C PHE A 38 3.51 4.17 -7.98
N PHE A 39 2.38 4.13 -8.69
CA PHE A 39 1.38 3.08 -8.56
C PHE A 39 1.95 1.70 -8.90
N SER A 40 2.77 1.58 -9.96
CA SER A 40 3.45 0.34 -10.32
C SER A 40 4.41 -0.14 -9.23
N ALA A 41 5.18 0.76 -8.62
CA ALA A 41 6.05 0.41 -7.51
C ALA A 41 5.27 0.03 -6.25
N PHE A 42 4.18 0.75 -5.98
CA PHE A 42 3.28 0.53 -4.85
C PHE A 42 2.60 -0.84 -4.94
N SER A 43 1.92 -1.14 -6.04
CA SER A 43 1.20 -2.40 -6.25
C SER A 43 2.12 -3.61 -6.19
N LYS A 44 3.30 -3.56 -6.83
CA LYS A 44 4.32 -4.62 -6.73
C LYS A 44 4.78 -4.89 -5.30
N THR A 45 4.82 -3.86 -4.46
CA THR A 45 5.22 -4.02 -3.04
C THR A 45 4.08 -4.64 -2.21
N LEU A 46 2.84 -4.50 -2.65
CA LEU A 46 1.67 -5.09 -2.00
C LEU A 46 1.39 -6.53 -2.43
N THR A 47 1.87 -6.97 -3.59
CA THR A 47 1.63 -8.35 -4.09
C THR A 47 1.92 -9.43 -3.04
N PRO A 48 3.03 -9.39 -2.28
CA PRO A 48 3.30 -10.42 -1.27
C PRO A 48 2.30 -10.45 -0.11
N LEU A 49 1.46 -9.41 0.06
CA LEU A 49 0.39 -9.42 1.07
C LEU A 49 -0.74 -10.40 0.72
N PHE A 50 -0.92 -10.70 -0.56
CA PHE A 50 -1.96 -11.62 -1.03
C PHE A 50 -1.54 -13.09 -0.87
N ASP A 51 -0.24 -13.38 -0.87
CA ASP A 51 0.28 -14.74 -0.64
C ASP A 51 0.13 -15.21 0.83
N PHE A 52 -0.35 -14.38 1.75
CA PHE A 52 -0.60 -14.76 3.13
C PHE A 52 -1.92 -15.54 3.27
N HIS A 53 -1.83 -16.87 3.30
CA HIS A 53 -2.96 -17.76 3.60
C HIS A 53 -3.59 -17.58 5.00
N ARG A 54 -2.96 -16.84 5.91
CA ARG A 54 -3.41 -16.67 7.30
C ARG A 54 -3.39 -15.21 7.72
N ARG A 55 -4.51 -14.73 8.28
CA ARG A 55 -4.64 -13.42 8.92
C ARG A 55 -3.59 -13.29 10.03
N LEU A 56 -2.52 -12.55 9.75
CA LEU A 56 -1.55 -12.14 10.75
C LEU A 56 -1.92 -10.73 11.20
N ALA A 57 -1.93 -10.46 12.51
CA ALA A 57 -2.20 -9.11 13.03
C ALA A 57 -1.27 -8.05 12.42
N SER A 58 -0.07 -8.46 12.00
CA SER A 58 0.89 -7.64 11.26
C SER A 58 0.42 -7.30 9.84
N ALA A 59 -0.31 -8.19 9.15
CA ALA A 59 -0.94 -7.91 7.88
C ALA A 59 -2.10 -6.93 8.04
N ASP A 60 -2.89 -7.02 9.13
CA ASP A 60 -3.98 -6.08 9.41
C ASP A 60 -3.48 -4.64 9.53
N CYS A 61 -2.33 -4.42 10.19
CA CYS A 61 -1.70 -3.10 10.26
C CYS A 61 -1.41 -2.52 8.87
N VAL A 62 -0.83 -3.33 7.99
CA VAL A 62 -0.49 -2.90 6.63
C VAL A 62 -1.73 -2.66 5.79
N VAL A 63 -2.74 -3.53 5.89
CA VAL A 63 -4.02 -3.38 5.19
C VAL A 63 -4.73 -2.10 5.63
N SER A 64 -4.82 -1.84 6.95
CA SER A 64 -5.41 -0.61 7.47
C SER A 64 -4.67 0.62 6.95
N PHE A 65 -3.33 0.62 7.03
CA PHE A 65 -2.50 1.73 6.55
C PHE A 65 -2.73 2.03 5.06
N VAL A 66 -2.69 0.98 4.23
CA VAL A 66 -2.87 1.07 2.77
C VAL A 66 -4.29 1.55 2.42
N THR A 67 -5.30 1.06 3.13
CA THR A 67 -6.70 1.46 2.94
C THR A 67 -6.88 2.93 3.29
N THR A 68 -6.34 3.38 4.42
CA THR A 68 -6.37 4.80 4.80
C THR A 68 -5.65 5.68 3.78
N PHE A 69 -4.48 5.25 3.28
CA PHE A 69 -3.76 5.99 2.24
C PHE A 69 -4.57 6.11 0.95
N ALA A 70 -5.12 5.01 0.45
CA ALA A 70 -5.91 5.00 -0.78
C ALA A 70 -7.18 5.85 -0.65
N ALA A 71 -7.87 5.79 0.49
CA ALA A 71 -9.08 6.57 0.75
C ALA A 71 -8.82 8.08 0.93
N ALA A 72 -7.62 8.47 1.41
CA ALA A 72 -7.23 9.87 1.58
C ALA A 72 -6.60 10.48 0.32
N THR A 73 -6.57 9.74 -0.78
CA THR A 73 -5.99 10.13 -2.06
C THR A 73 -7.08 10.64 -3.03
N ASP A 74 -6.71 10.98 -4.26
CA ASP A 74 -7.61 11.25 -5.39
C ASP A 74 -8.35 10.00 -5.91
N ASP A 75 -9.48 10.26 -6.60
CA ASP A 75 -10.39 9.23 -7.14
C ASP A 75 -9.71 8.34 -8.18
N GLU A 76 -8.78 8.89 -8.96
CA GLU A 76 -8.05 8.15 -10.00
C GLU A 76 -7.17 7.06 -9.38
N PHE A 77 -6.43 7.38 -8.33
CA PHE A 77 -5.65 6.38 -7.60
C PHE A 77 -6.54 5.32 -6.96
N LEU A 78 -7.67 5.72 -6.37
CA LEU A 78 -8.59 4.80 -5.72
C LEU A 78 -9.17 3.79 -6.73
N ASP A 79 -9.58 4.23 -7.91
CA ASP A 79 -10.04 3.36 -8.99
C ASP A 79 -8.96 2.36 -9.44
N HIS A 80 -7.73 2.83 -9.67
CA HIS A 80 -6.61 1.95 -9.99
C HIS A 80 -6.33 0.94 -8.87
N PHE A 81 -6.41 1.38 -7.61
CA PHE A 81 -6.19 0.54 -6.45
C PHE A 81 -7.25 -0.56 -6.34
N LEU A 82 -8.54 -0.24 -6.51
CA LEU A 82 -9.62 -1.22 -6.51
C LEU A 82 -9.47 -2.25 -7.64
N LYS A 83 -9.13 -1.81 -8.85
CA LYS A 83 -8.83 -2.72 -9.98
C LYS A 83 -7.68 -3.68 -9.65
N PHE A 84 -6.62 -3.16 -9.03
CA PHE A 84 -5.51 -3.98 -8.55
C PHE A 84 -5.96 -5.02 -7.52
N LEU A 85 -6.78 -4.62 -6.53
CA LEU A 85 -7.29 -5.55 -5.50
C LEU A 85 -8.10 -6.70 -6.10
N ILE A 86 -8.96 -6.43 -7.09
CA ILE A 86 -9.77 -7.46 -7.76
C ILE A 86 -8.88 -8.50 -8.44
N VAL A 87 -7.87 -8.04 -9.20
CA VAL A 87 -6.94 -8.93 -9.90
C VAL A 87 -6.08 -9.73 -8.93
N ALA A 88 -5.55 -9.06 -7.90
CA ALA A 88 -4.69 -9.71 -6.91
C ALA A 88 -5.46 -10.74 -6.07
N ALA A 89 -6.70 -10.45 -5.69
CA ALA A 89 -7.55 -11.40 -4.97
C ALA A 89 -7.91 -12.61 -5.83
N ALA A 90 -8.21 -12.42 -7.12
CA ALA A 90 -8.48 -13.53 -8.05
C ALA A 90 -7.26 -14.45 -8.24
N ALA A 91 -6.04 -13.90 -8.22
CA ALA A 91 -4.80 -14.66 -8.34
C ALA A 91 -4.38 -15.40 -7.06
N SER A 92 -4.96 -15.05 -5.92
CA SER A 92 -4.63 -15.61 -4.59
C SER A 92 -5.49 -16.82 -4.21
N ASN A 93 -6.53 -17.15 -4.98
CA ASN A 93 -7.45 -18.27 -4.77
C ASN A 93 -6.98 -19.53 -5.50
#